data_AF-A0A8K0U588-F1
#
_entry.id   AF-A0A8K0U588-F1
#
_cell.length_a   1.000
_cell.length_b   1.000
_cell.length_c   1.000
_cell.angle_alpha   90.00
_cell.angle_beta   90.00
_cell.angle_gamma   90.00
#
_symmetry.space_group_name_H-M   'P 1'
#
loop_
_entity.id
_entity.type
_entity.pdbx_description
1 polymer ?
#
loop_
_entity_poly.entity_id
_entity_poly.type
_entity_poly.pdbx_seq_one_letter_code
_entity_poly.pdbx_strand_id
1 'polypeptide(L)' 'MAAKNKARTILVRMISTAQTGYFYTTQRVRIGPKLSAVKYDPIVKARVVFVESRKTRK' A
#
# COMPACT_ATOMS: atom_id res chain seq x y z
N MET A 1 25.98 0.43 22.90
CA MET A 1 25.41 0.36 21.53
C MET A 1 23.93 0.72 21.60
N ALA A 2 23.50 1.83 21.00
CA ALA A 2 22.08 2.20 20.97
C ALA A 2 21.30 1.28 20.03
N ALA A 3 20.19 0.71 20.48
CA ALA A 3 19.34 -0.12 19.64
C ALA A 3 18.78 0.71 18.47
N LYS A 4 18.95 0.22 17.23
CA LYS A 4 18.44 0.89 16.03
C LYS A 4 16.92 0.89 16.03
N ASN A 5 16.32 2.03 16.35
CA ASN A 5 14.86 2.17 16.35
C ASN A 5 14.31 2.04 14.93
N LYS A 6 13.25 1.23 14.77
CA LYS A 6 12.56 1.07 13.49
C LYS A 6 11.81 2.35 13.15
N ALA A 7 11.81 2.74 11.87
CA ALA A 7 11.07 3.92 11.41
C ALA A 7 9.57 3.83 11.74
N ARG A 8 9.00 4.97 12.16
CA ARG A 8 7.58 5.15 12.52
C ARG A 8 6.64 4.87 11.35
N THR A 9 7.04 5.24 10.14
CA THR A 9 6.29 5.03 8.90
C THR A 9 6.93 3.96 8.02
N ILE A 10 6.12 3.35 7.15
CA ILE A 10 6.54 2.40 6.14
C ILE A 10 5.92 2.76 4.79
N LEU A 11 6.68 2.54 3.72
CA LEU A 11 6.17 2.57 2.35
C LEU A 11 5.42 1.27 2.06
N VAL A 12 4.22 1.39 1.51
CA VAL A 12 3.34 0.28 1.16
C VAL A 12 2.81 0.45 -0.25
N ARG A 13 2.52 -0.68 -0.91
CA ARG A 13 1.89 -0.71 -2.22
C ARG A 13 0.42 -0.99 -2.03
N MET A 14 -0.46 -0.14 -2.56
CA MET A 14 -1.88 -0.43 -2.67
C MET A 14 -2.16 -0.99 -4.06
N ILE A 15 -2.70 -2.19 -4.12
CA ILE A 15 -2.96 -2.93 -5.36
C ILE A 15 -4.43 -2.76 -5.73
N SER A 16 -4.70 -2.57 -7.02
CA SER A 16 -6.06 -2.52 -7.57
C SER A 16 -6.80 -3.83 -7.35
N THR A 17 -8.03 -3.78 -6.83
CA THR A 17 -8.88 -4.97 -6.70
C THR A 17 -9.38 -5.49 -8.04
N ALA A 18 -9.24 -4.72 -9.11
CA ALA A 18 -9.61 -5.14 -10.47
C ALA A 18 -8.58 -6.08 -11.13
N GLN A 19 -7.58 -6.55 -10.38
CA GLN A 19 -6.58 -7.53 -10.81
C GLN A 19 -5.77 -7.13 -12.07
N THR A 20 -5.67 -5.83 -12.35
CA THR A 20 -4.91 -5.28 -13.49
C THR A 20 -3.40 -5.25 -13.27
N GLY A 21 -2.95 -5.46 -12.02
CA GLY A 21 -1.55 -5.32 -11.63
C GLY A 21 -1.11 -3.87 -11.37
N TYR A 22 -1.97 -2.87 -11.61
CA TYR A 22 -1.67 -1.48 -11.28
C TYR A 22 -1.64 -1.27 -9.76
N PHE A 23 -0.71 -0.43 -9.29
CA PHE A 23 -0.53 -0.14 -7.87
C PHE A 23 -0.08 1.29 -7.64
N TYR A 24 -0.42 1.81 -6.45
CA TYR A 24 0.10 3.06 -5.92
C TYR A 24 1.07 2.81 -4.78
N THR A 25 2.12 3.61 -4.69
CA THR A 25 3.00 3.64 -3.52
C THR A 25 2.52 4.72 -2.56
N THR A 26 2.35 4.38 -1.28
CA THR A 26 1.90 5.31 -0.24
C THR A 26 2.67 5.07 1.05
N GLN A 27 2.68 6.05 1.95
CA GLN A 27 3.24 5.90 3.28
C GLN A 27 2.13 5.69 4.30
N ARG A 28 2.36 4.80 5.26
CA ARG A 28 1.49 4.65 6.44
C ARG A 28 2.29 4.50 7.72
N VAL A 29 1.64 4.71 8.86
CA VAL A 29 2.21 4.38 10.18
C VAL A 29 2.37 2.86 10.29
N ARG A 30 3.52 2.42 10.83
CA ARG A 30 3.85 1.00 10.98
C ARG A 30 2.87 0.27 11.89
N ILE A 31 2.57 0.89 13.04
CA ILE A 31 1.60 0.40 14.03
C ILE A 31 0.27 1.11 13.73
N GLY A 32 -0.50 0.53 12.82
CA GLY A 32 -1.78 1.09 12.37
C GLY A 32 -2.53 0.11 11.46
N PRO A 33 -3.82 0.36 11.18
CA PRO A 33 -4.61 -0.46 10.29
C PRO A 33 -4.07 -0.41 8.86
N LYS A 34 -4.43 -1.43 8.07
CA LYS A 34 -4.09 -1.46 6.64
C LYS A 34 -4.86 -0.40 5.88
N LEU A 35 -4.24 0.14 4.84
CA LEU A 35 -4.91 1.12 3.98
C LEU A 35 -5.86 0.43 2.98
N SER A 36 -7.03 1.04 2.81
CA SER A 36 -7.93 0.80 1.70
C SER A 36 -8.46 2.16 1.21
N ALA A 37 -8.51 2.36 -0.10
CA ALA A 37 -9.00 3.62 -0.67
C ALA A 37 -9.55 3.40 -2.08
N VAL A 38 -10.55 4.17 -2.47
CA VAL A 38 -11.03 4.21 -3.85
C VAL A 38 -10.13 5.15 -4.66
N LYS A 39 -9.49 4.63 -5.71
CA LYS A 39 -8.61 5.39 -6.61
C LYS A 39 -8.88 5.02 -8.06
N TYR A 40 -8.43 5.87 -8.98
CA TYR A 40 -8.51 5.59 -10.40
C TYR A 40 -7.50 4.51 -10.80
N ASP A 41 -7.95 3.52 -11.56
CA ASP A 41 -7.08 2.55 -12.22
C ASP A 41 -7.02 2.91 -13.72
N PRO A 42 -5.84 3.29 -14.26
CA PRO A 42 -5.71 3.67 -15.66
C PRO A 42 -5.90 2.51 -16.65
N ILE A 43 -5.77 1.25 -16.18
CA ILE A 43 -5.95 0.07 -17.03
C ILE A 43 -7.44 -0.21 -17.23
N VAL A 44 -8.25 -0.13 -16.16
CA VAL A 44 -9.72 -0.27 -16.22
C VAL A 44 -10.40 1.01 -16.71
N LYS A 45 -9.74 2.15 -16.54
CA LYS A 45 -10.30 3.51 -16.76
C LYS A 45 -11.48 3.83 -15.84
N ALA A 46 -11.45 3.30 -14.63
CA ALA A 46 -12.51 3.48 -13.63
C ALA A 46 -11.93 3.69 -12.23
N ARG A 47 -12.75 4.25 -11.32
CA ARG A 47 -12.42 4.30 -9.90
C ARG A 47 -12.76 2.97 -9.25
N VAL A 48 -11.77 2.32 -8.67
CA VAL A 48 -11.88 1.01 -8.03
C VAL A 48 -11.25 1.05 -6.64
N VAL A 49 -11.56 0.05 -5.82
CA VAL A 49 -10.94 -0.09 -4.51
C VAL A 49 -9.49 -0.54 -4.68
N PHE A 50 -8.59 0.08 -3.94
CA PHE A 50 -7.20 -0.34 -3.81
C PHE A 50 -6.97 -0.79 -2.38
N VAL A 51 -6.31 -1.93 -2.20
CA VAL A 51 -6.02 -2.53 -0.90
C VAL A 51 -4.52 -2.66 -0.71
N GLU A 52 -4.03 -2.38 0.50
CA GLU A 52 -2.63 -2.57 0.84
C GLU A 52 -2.18 -4.03 0.64
N SER A 53 -1.14 -4.21 -0.16
CA SER A 53 -0.46 -5.48 -0.33
C SER A 53 0.34 -5.84 0.91
N ARG A 54 0.30 -7.14 1.30
CA ARG A 54 1.21 -7.64 2.32
C ARG A 54 2.64 -7.46 1.84
N LYS A 55 3.48 -6.88 2.71
CA LYS A 55 4.91 -6.71 2.50
C LYS A 55 5.50 -8.06 2.05
N THR A 56 5.91 -8.17 0.78
CA THR A 56 6.66 -9.33 0.32
C THR A 56 7.94 -9.40 1.14
N ARG A 57 8.12 -10.52 1.84
CA ARG A 57 9.33 -10.80 2.61
C ARG A 57 10.48 -10.93 1.60
N LYS A 58 11.50 -10.10 1.72
CA LYS A 58 12.86 -10.51 1.31
C LYS A 58 13.45 -11.24 2.51
#